data_AF-A0A3M7SFK2-F1
#
_entry.id   AF-A0A3M7SFK2-F1
#
_cell.length_a   1.000
_cell.length_b   1.000
_cell.length_c   1.000
_cell.angle_alpha   90.00
_cell.angle_beta   90.00
_cell.angle_gamma   90.00
#
_symmetry.space_group_name_H-M   'P 1'
#
loop_
_entity.id
_entity.type
_entity.pdbx_description
1 polymer ?
#
loop_
_entity_poly.entity_id
_entity_poly.type
_entity_poly.pdbx_seq_one_letter_code
_entity_poly.pdbx_strand_id
1 'polypeptide(L)'
;MGSNLSSKNIENVAFNRYEIHVIRDTWASLNKIGLPELGLGLMTRILIEHKEMKSMWRKQNVIENDSCLMQNYCNELINPNHLIKAHGEKVFNTIRIAVNTIDDLSSLYQFLKQMGYDHYQYGTRDKHFEIIGESLISTLSEALKEKWTEKTKKAWIKLFQIIEYQMKSGMEKAKKEEKLSLT
;
A
#
# COMPACT_ATOMS: atom_id res chain seq x y z
N MET A 1 -9.37 0.39 14.30
CA MET A 1 -10.17 -0.77 13.79
C MET A 1 -9.24 -1.96 13.72
N GLY A 2 -9.54 -3.10 14.36
CA GLY A 2 -8.60 -4.22 14.35
C GLY A 2 -9.19 -5.53 14.83
N SER A 3 -9.88 -6.24 13.94
CA SER A 3 -9.93 -7.69 14.05
C SER A 3 -8.52 -8.21 13.83
N ASN A 4 -7.83 -8.55 14.91
CA ASN A 4 -6.47 -9.06 14.93
C ASN A 4 -6.49 -10.50 14.38
N LEU A 5 -6.41 -10.63 13.05
CA LEU A 5 -6.27 -11.93 12.41
C LEU A 5 -4.90 -12.50 12.82
N SER A 6 -4.90 -13.62 13.54
CA SER A 6 -3.66 -14.26 13.98
C SER A 6 -2.81 -14.70 12.78
N SER A 7 -1.49 -14.75 12.98
CA SER A 7 -0.51 -15.14 11.95
C SER A 7 -0.80 -16.47 11.26
N LYS A 8 -1.36 -17.46 11.99
CA LYS A 8 -1.75 -18.76 11.45
C LYS A 8 -3.02 -18.73 10.60
N ASN A 9 -3.89 -17.75 10.81
CA ASN A 9 -5.15 -17.66 10.10
C ASN A 9 -5.00 -16.93 8.75
N ILE A 10 -4.11 -15.93 8.65
CA ILE A 10 -3.94 -15.10 7.44
C ILE A 10 -3.46 -15.89 6.22
N GLU A 11 -2.53 -16.84 6.38
CA GLU A 11 -2.01 -17.61 5.25
C GLU A 11 -3.06 -18.51 4.59
N ASN A 12 -4.16 -18.83 5.30
CA ASN A 12 -5.29 -19.62 4.81
C ASN A 12 -6.56 -18.76 4.57
N VAL A 13 -6.45 -17.43 4.57
CA VAL A 13 -7.62 -16.57 4.31
C VAL A 13 -8.03 -16.70 2.85
N ALA A 14 -9.15 -17.38 2.63
CA ALA A 14 -9.83 -17.42 1.34
C ALA A 14 -10.86 -16.28 1.23
N PHE A 15 -11.02 -15.76 0.02
CA PHE A 15 -12.13 -14.88 -0.32
C PHE A 15 -13.31 -15.72 -0.82
N ASN A 16 -14.52 -15.39 -0.37
CA ASN A 16 -15.71 -15.99 -0.94
C ASN A 16 -16.06 -15.33 -2.30
N ARG A 17 -16.90 -16.00 -3.11
CA ARG A 17 -17.28 -15.50 -4.45
C ARG A 17 -17.84 -14.07 -4.44
N TYR A 18 -18.55 -13.69 -3.37
CA TYR A 18 -19.12 -12.35 -3.25
C TYR A 18 -18.03 -11.29 -3.00
N GLU A 19 -17.08 -11.56 -2.10
CA GLU A 19 -15.95 -10.65 -1.85
C GLU A 19 -15.08 -10.48 -3.10
N ILE A 20 -14.78 -11.59 -3.80
CA ILE A 20 -14.03 -11.59 -5.07
C ILE A 20 -14.73 -10.72 -6.11
N HIS A 21 -16.04 -10.90 -6.28
CA HIS A 21 -16.84 -10.13 -7.22
C HIS A 21 -16.82 -8.64 -6.90
N VAL A 22 -17.05 -8.27 -5.62
CA VAL A 22 -17.04 -6.87 -5.19
C VAL A 22 -15.68 -6.21 -5.41
N ILE A 23 -14.58 -6.90 -5.09
CA ILE A 23 -13.22 -6.38 -5.31
C ILE A 23 -12.98 -6.17 -6.81
N ARG A 24 -13.34 -7.14 -7.66
CA ARG A 24 -13.15 -7.03 -9.12
C ARG A 24 -14.01 -5.93 -9.76
N ASP A 25 -15.28 -5.81 -9.38
CA ASP A 25 -16.17 -4.76 -9.91
C ASP A 25 -15.70 -3.35 -9.52
N THR A 26 -15.35 -3.17 -8.25
CA THR A 26 -14.85 -1.88 -7.76
C THR A 26 -13.46 -1.57 -8.31
N TRP A 27 -12.59 -2.58 -8.46
CA TRP A 27 -11.31 -2.43 -9.17
C TRP A 27 -11.48 -1.99 -10.62
N ALA A 28 -12.47 -2.52 -11.36
CA ALA A 28 -12.75 -2.07 -12.73
C ALA A 28 -13.15 -0.58 -12.80
N SER A 29 -13.70 -0.04 -11.71
CA SER A 29 -14.03 1.39 -11.60
C SER A 29 -12.79 2.22 -11.29
N LEU A 30 -11.95 1.76 -10.37
CA LEU A 30 -10.65 2.37 -10.03
C LEU A 30 -9.70 2.39 -11.23
N ASN A 31 -9.65 1.31 -12.01
CA ASN A 31 -8.76 1.19 -13.16
C ASN A 31 -9.04 2.23 -14.26
N LYS A 32 -10.26 2.81 -14.30
CA LYS A 32 -10.59 3.92 -15.22
C LYS A 32 -9.91 5.24 -14.84
N ILE A 33 -9.51 5.40 -13.57
CA ILE A 33 -8.80 6.59 -13.08
C ILE A 33 -7.32 6.54 -13.50
N GLY A 34 -6.74 5.34 -13.51
CA GLY A 34 -5.32 5.11 -13.78
C GLY A 34 -4.51 4.87 -12.51
N LEU A 35 -3.57 3.91 -12.58
CA LEU A 35 -2.71 3.59 -11.44
C LEU A 35 -1.80 4.76 -11.02
N PRO A 36 -1.21 5.55 -11.94
CA PRO A 36 -0.37 6.67 -11.54
C PRO A 36 -1.15 7.74 -10.78
N GLU A 37 -2.39 8.03 -11.17
CA GLU A 37 -3.26 9.03 -10.55
C GLU A 37 -3.72 8.59 -9.17
N LEU A 38 -4.17 7.33 -9.03
CA LEU A 38 -4.51 6.74 -7.73
C LEU A 38 -3.30 6.68 -6.79
N GLY A 39 -2.15 6.28 -7.33
CA GLY A 39 -0.88 6.22 -6.62
C GLY A 39 -0.44 7.58 -6.11
N LEU A 40 -0.51 8.62 -6.94
CA LEU A 40 -0.21 9.98 -6.53
C LEU A 40 -1.15 10.46 -5.43
N GLY A 41 -2.47 10.23 -5.56
CA GLY A 41 -3.45 10.60 -4.54
C GLY A 41 -3.16 9.97 -3.17
N LEU A 42 -2.86 8.68 -3.15
CA LEU A 42 -2.46 7.96 -1.92
C LEU A 42 -1.19 8.56 -1.30
N MET A 43 -0.15 8.76 -2.10
CA MET A 43 1.12 9.24 -1.58
C MET A 43 1.05 10.68 -1.07
N THR A 44 0.33 11.55 -1.79
CA THR A 44 0.09 12.93 -1.36
C THR A 44 -0.66 12.96 -0.04
N ARG A 45 -1.69 12.13 0.12
CA ARG A 45 -2.42 11.98 1.40
C ARG A 45 -1.48 11.61 2.54
N ILE A 46 -0.70 10.54 2.37
CA ILE A 46 0.26 10.07 3.39
C ILE A 46 1.21 11.21 3.81
N LEU A 47 1.79 11.92 2.84
CA LEU A 47 2.82 12.93 3.12
C LEU A 47 2.26 14.24 3.68
N ILE A 48 1.00 14.59 3.37
CA ILE A 48 0.34 15.78 3.89
C ILE A 48 -0.18 15.52 5.31
N GLU A 49 -0.88 14.39 5.53
CA GLU A 49 -1.55 14.08 6.78
C GLU A 49 -0.57 13.56 7.85
N HIS A 50 0.52 12.89 7.44
CA HIS A 50 1.48 12.26 8.34
C HIS A 50 2.90 12.78 8.09
N LYS A 51 3.22 13.96 8.64
CA LYS A 51 4.50 14.66 8.41
C LYS A 51 5.73 13.82 8.76
N GLU A 52 5.62 12.90 9.71
CA GLU A 52 6.66 11.94 10.07
C GLU A 52 7.08 11.03 8.90
N MET A 53 6.17 10.76 7.97
CA MET A 53 6.42 9.92 6.78
C MET A 53 7.34 10.61 5.76
N LYS A 54 7.45 11.95 5.80
CA LYS A 54 8.39 12.69 4.93
C LYS A 54 9.84 12.29 5.17
N SER A 55 10.18 11.88 6.40
CA SER A 55 11.55 11.48 6.76
C SER A 55 12.06 10.27 5.98
N MET A 56 11.16 9.40 5.53
CA MET A 56 11.47 8.22 4.71
C MET A 56 12.04 8.57 3.33
N TRP A 57 11.81 9.80 2.87
CA TRP A 57 12.20 10.30 1.55
C TRP A 57 13.37 11.30 1.59
N ARG A 58 13.97 11.50 2.78
CA ARG A 58 15.06 12.48 2.98
C ARG A 58 16.31 12.15 2.18
N LYS A 59 16.68 10.87 2.04
CA LYS A 59 17.88 10.46 1.29
C LYS A 59 17.75 10.76 -0.21
N GLN A 60 16.54 10.97 -0.70
CA GLN A 60 16.23 11.26 -2.09
C GLN A 60 16.08 12.77 -2.36
N ASN A 61 16.32 13.65 -1.36
CA ASN A 61 16.15 15.11 -1.45
C ASN A 61 14.76 15.56 -1.94
N VAL A 62 13.71 14.81 -1.62
CA VAL A 62 12.37 14.96 -2.26
C VAL A 62 11.52 16.07 -1.63
N ILE A 63 11.79 16.51 -0.40
CA ILE A 63 10.86 17.42 0.31
C ILE A 63 11.65 18.43 1.16
N GLU A 64 12.08 19.54 0.56
CA GLU A 64 12.56 20.71 1.31
C GLU A 64 11.48 21.77 1.51
N ASN A 65 10.47 21.87 0.62
CA ASN A 65 9.37 22.84 0.76
C ASN A 65 8.02 22.26 0.32
N ASP A 66 6.98 22.50 1.12
CA ASP A 66 5.61 21.95 0.94
C ASP A 66 4.89 22.45 -0.33
N SER A 67 5.45 23.41 -1.07
CA SER A 67 4.80 24.03 -2.23
C SER A 67 4.62 23.09 -3.44
N CYS A 68 5.39 21.99 -3.53
CA CYS A 68 5.29 21.06 -4.68
C CYS A 68 4.29 19.91 -4.47
N LEU A 69 3.80 19.68 -3.24
CA LEU A 69 2.87 18.58 -2.94
C LEU A 69 1.40 18.91 -3.28
N MET A 70 1.11 20.17 -3.60
CA MET A 70 -0.27 20.68 -3.75
C MET A 70 -0.58 21.38 -5.06
N GLN A 71 0.37 21.50 -6.00
CA GLN A 71 0.12 22.19 -7.26
C GLN A 71 0.44 21.28 -8.45
N ASN A 72 -0.55 21.11 -9.32
CA ASN A 72 -0.48 20.43 -10.62
C ASN A 72 0.47 21.11 -11.63
N TYR A 73 1.57 21.71 -11.16
CA TYR A 73 2.47 22.60 -11.91
C TYR A 73 3.95 22.50 -11.45
N CYS A 74 4.41 21.36 -10.97
CA CYS A 74 5.86 21.16 -10.86
C CYS A 74 6.42 20.80 -12.26
N ASN A 75 7.07 21.79 -12.90
CA ASN A 75 7.68 21.70 -14.25
C ASN A 75 8.65 20.51 -14.39
N GLU A 76 8.71 19.93 -15.59
CA GLU A 76 9.24 18.61 -15.94
C GLU A 76 10.74 18.36 -15.70
N LEU A 77 11.53 19.33 -15.21
CA LEU A 77 13.00 19.18 -15.19
C LEU A 77 13.61 18.82 -13.82
N ILE A 78 12.96 19.11 -12.69
CA ILE A 78 13.29 18.52 -11.37
C ILE A 78 12.00 18.52 -10.54
N ASN A 79 11.26 17.41 -10.57
CA ASN A 79 10.00 17.29 -9.84
C ASN A 79 10.05 16.11 -8.86
N PRO A 80 10.14 16.34 -7.53
CA PRO A 80 10.05 15.28 -6.52
C PRO A 80 8.77 14.43 -6.62
N ASN A 81 7.72 14.97 -7.26
CA ASN A 81 6.50 14.24 -7.54
C ASN A 81 6.72 13.06 -8.51
N HIS A 82 7.79 13.01 -9.30
CA HIS A 82 8.02 11.89 -10.21
C HIS A 82 8.43 10.61 -9.45
N LEU A 83 9.24 10.73 -8.40
CA LEU A 83 9.61 9.60 -7.54
C LEU A 83 8.43 9.13 -6.69
N ILE A 84 7.69 10.09 -6.12
CA ILE A 84 6.49 9.80 -5.33
C ILE A 84 5.38 9.18 -6.18
N LYS A 85 5.13 9.73 -7.37
CA LYS A 85 4.17 9.19 -8.34
C LYS A 85 4.58 7.78 -8.78
N ALA A 86 5.85 7.57 -9.13
CA ALA A 86 6.35 6.25 -9.52
C ALA A 86 6.25 5.22 -8.37
N HIS A 87 6.49 5.63 -7.12
CA HIS A 87 6.27 4.76 -5.98
C HIS A 87 4.78 4.44 -5.78
N GLY A 88 3.92 5.47 -5.83
CA GLY A 88 2.47 5.28 -5.75
C GLY A 88 1.93 4.34 -6.83
N GLU A 89 2.42 4.48 -8.06
CA GLU A 89 2.09 3.56 -9.16
C GLU A 89 2.51 2.13 -8.84
N LYS A 90 3.72 1.92 -8.31
CA LYS A 90 4.18 0.59 -7.86
C LYS A 90 3.29 0.00 -6.77
N VAL A 91 2.84 0.82 -5.81
CA VAL A 91 1.89 0.37 -4.77
C VAL A 91 0.58 -0.13 -5.40
N PHE A 92 -0.03 0.66 -6.28
CA PHE A 92 -1.27 0.25 -6.96
C PHE A 92 -1.06 -0.91 -7.92
N ASN A 93 0.13 -1.05 -8.51
CA ASN A 93 0.49 -2.21 -9.31
C ASN A 93 0.55 -3.49 -8.47
N THR A 94 1.11 -3.44 -7.26
CA THR A 94 1.07 -4.58 -6.32
C THR A 94 -0.37 -4.94 -5.94
N ILE A 95 -1.21 -3.93 -5.67
CA ILE A 95 -2.64 -4.15 -5.39
C ILE A 95 -3.33 -4.79 -6.61
N ARG A 96 -3.04 -4.35 -7.83
CA ARG A 96 -3.55 -4.95 -9.06
C ARG A 96 -3.21 -6.43 -9.17
N ILE A 97 -1.96 -6.80 -8.88
CA ILE A 97 -1.54 -8.20 -8.89
C ILE A 97 -2.36 -9.00 -7.87
N ALA A 98 -2.57 -8.46 -6.67
CA ALA A 98 -3.40 -9.08 -5.64
C ALA A 98 -4.86 -9.26 -6.08
N VAL A 99 -5.46 -8.26 -6.73
CA VAL A 99 -6.82 -8.36 -7.30
C VAL A 99 -6.89 -9.43 -8.40
N ASN A 100 -5.88 -9.50 -9.26
CA ASN A 100 -5.84 -10.46 -10.36
C ASN A 100 -5.69 -11.90 -9.86
N THR A 101 -4.94 -12.09 -8.77
CA THR A 101 -4.64 -13.40 -8.17
C THR A 101 -5.55 -13.74 -6.99
N ILE A 102 -6.64 -12.99 -6.77
CA ILE A 102 -7.46 -13.13 -5.55
C ILE A 102 -8.14 -14.49 -5.37
N ASP A 103 -8.28 -15.29 -6.44
CA ASP A 103 -8.77 -16.67 -6.33
C ASP A 103 -7.73 -17.60 -5.68
N ASP A 104 -6.43 -17.30 -5.83
CA ASP A 104 -5.29 -18.01 -5.24
C ASP A 104 -4.09 -17.07 -5.00
N LEU A 105 -3.98 -16.59 -3.76
CA LEU A 105 -2.92 -15.67 -3.34
C LEU A 105 -1.59 -16.36 -3.00
N SER A 106 -1.52 -17.70 -3.05
CA SER A 106 -0.32 -18.45 -2.64
C SER A 106 0.94 -18.01 -3.39
N SER A 107 0.81 -17.78 -4.70
CA SER A 107 1.88 -17.30 -5.57
C SER A 107 2.33 -15.87 -5.25
N LEU A 108 1.46 -15.05 -4.65
CA LEU A 108 1.76 -13.67 -4.30
C LEU A 108 2.53 -13.56 -2.98
N TYR A 109 2.35 -14.50 -2.05
CA TYR A 109 2.92 -14.39 -0.71
C TYR A 109 4.43 -14.30 -0.70
N GLN A 110 5.13 -15.12 -1.50
CA GLN A 110 6.59 -15.07 -1.54
C GLN A 110 7.11 -13.73 -2.10
N PHE A 111 6.41 -13.17 -3.10
CA PHE A 111 6.73 -11.85 -3.65
C PHE A 111 6.56 -10.75 -2.60
N LEU A 112 5.44 -10.76 -1.86
CA LEU A 112 5.18 -9.79 -0.78
C LEU A 112 6.19 -9.93 0.37
N LYS A 113 6.57 -11.15 0.76
CA LYS A 113 7.60 -11.39 1.77
C LYS A 113 8.95 -10.82 1.33
N GLN A 114 9.34 -10.99 0.06
CA GLN A 114 10.58 -10.40 -0.44
C GLN A 114 10.50 -8.87 -0.45
N MET A 115 9.39 -8.27 -0.91
CA MET A 115 9.22 -6.82 -0.85
C MET A 115 9.29 -6.31 0.59
N GLY A 116 8.70 -7.01 1.55
CA GLY A 116 8.78 -6.70 2.97
C GLY A 116 10.22 -6.70 3.48
N TYR A 117 11.00 -7.71 3.13
CA TYR A 117 12.42 -7.78 3.45
C TYR A 117 13.17 -6.53 2.97
N ASP A 118 12.96 -6.13 1.71
CA ASP A 118 13.61 -4.95 1.13
C ASP A 118 13.13 -3.65 1.82
N HIS A 119 11.84 -3.56 2.15
CA HIS A 119 11.27 -2.38 2.83
C HIS A 119 11.85 -2.18 4.22
N TYR A 120 12.21 -3.25 4.93
CA TYR A 120 12.92 -3.15 6.20
C TYR A 120 14.27 -2.43 6.04
N GLN A 121 15.02 -2.77 4.99
CA GLN A 121 16.31 -2.16 4.65
C GLN A 121 16.16 -0.68 4.27
N TYR A 122 15.03 -0.30 3.68
CA TYR A 122 14.70 1.10 3.41
C TYR A 122 14.30 1.91 4.66
N GLY A 123 14.24 1.26 5.83
CA GLY A 123 13.87 1.91 7.09
C GLY A 123 12.38 1.82 7.43
N THR A 124 11.59 1.06 6.67
CA THR A 124 10.17 0.85 6.98
C THR A 124 10.04 0.09 8.29
N ARG A 125 9.03 0.43 9.09
CA ARG A 125 8.72 -0.17 10.39
C ARG A 125 7.22 -0.46 10.46
N ASP A 126 6.83 -1.35 11.37
CA ASP A 126 5.44 -1.81 11.48
C ASP A 126 4.42 -0.69 11.65
N LYS A 127 4.78 0.37 12.40
CA LYS A 127 3.96 1.57 12.63
C LYS A 127 3.58 2.30 11.34
N HIS A 128 4.37 2.18 10.27
CA HIS A 128 4.07 2.85 9.01
C HIS A 128 2.89 2.20 8.28
N PHE A 129 2.60 0.91 8.52
CA PHE A 129 1.50 0.22 7.85
C PHE A 129 0.11 0.65 8.32
N GLU A 130 -0.01 1.12 9.58
CA GLU A 130 -1.26 1.70 10.08
C GLU A 130 -1.63 2.95 9.27
N ILE A 131 -0.67 3.86 9.10
CA ILE A 131 -0.80 5.07 8.29
C ILE A 131 -1.15 4.74 6.83
N ILE A 132 -0.43 3.78 6.23
CA ILE A 132 -0.65 3.37 4.84
C ILE A 132 -2.05 2.77 4.67
N GLY A 133 -2.48 1.92 5.61
CA GLY A 133 -3.80 1.29 5.57
C GLY A 133 -4.93 2.31 5.66
N GLU A 134 -4.86 3.21 6.64
CA GLU A 134 -5.86 4.28 6.79
C GLU A 134 -5.92 5.18 5.56
N SER A 135 -4.76 5.60 5.05
CA SER A 135 -4.65 6.43 3.84
C SER A 135 -5.19 5.73 2.60
N LEU A 136 -4.92 4.43 2.44
CA LEU A 136 -5.43 3.63 1.33
C LEU A 136 -6.95 3.53 1.37
N ILE A 137 -7.51 3.20 2.55
CA ILE A 137 -8.96 3.07 2.72
C ILE A 137 -9.68 4.39 2.42
N SER A 138 -9.16 5.52 2.90
CA SER A 138 -9.68 6.85 2.57
C SER A 138 -9.61 7.14 1.06
N THR A 139 -8.47 6.84 0.43
CA THR A 139 -8.26 7.02 -1.01
C THR A 139 -9.26 6.20 -1.84
N LEU A 140 -9.47 4.94 -1.48
CA LEU A 140 -10.42 4.06 -2.16
C LEU A 140 -11.88 4.54 -1.98
N SER A 141 -12.22 5.00 -0.78
CA SER A 141 -13.54 5.55 -0.46
C SER A 141 -13.91 6.73 -1.35
N GLU A 142 -12.99 7.70 -1.48
CA GLU A 142 -13.20 8.89 -2.30
C GLU A 142 -13.28 8.57 -3.79
N ALA A 143 -12.44 7.65 -4.27
CA ALA A 143 -12.42 7.24 -5.66
C ALA A 143 -13.68 6.46 -6.07
N LEU A 144 -14.22 5.63 -5.17
CA LEU A 144 -15.36 4.75 -5.46
C LEU A 144 -16.73 5.40 -5.20
N LYS A 145 -16.80 6.47 -4.40
CA LYS A 145 -18.05 7.21 -4.13
C LYS A 145 -19.19 6.28 -3.73
N GLU A 146 -20.28 6.26 -4.49
CA GLU A 146 -21.47 5.42 -4.24
C GLU A 146 -21.17 3.91 -4.24
N LYS A 147 -20.10 3.47 -4.92
CA LYS A 147 -19.65 2.07 -4.89
C LYS A 147 -18.92 1.70 -3.59
N TRP A 148 -18.58 2.68 -2.74
CA TRP A 148 -17.96 2.45 -1.43
C TRP A 148 -18.99 2.07 -0.37
N THR A 149 -19.53 0.86 -0.49
CA THR A 149 -20.45 0.29 0.51
C THR A 149 -19.69 -0.33 1.69
N GLU A 150 -20.38 -0.60 2.78
CA GLU A 150 -19.79 -1.37 3.91
C GLU A 150 -19.24 -2.74 3.49
N LYS A 151 -19.86 -3.37 2.48
CA LYS A 151 -19.38 -4.64 1.94
C LYS A 151 -18.09 -4.47 1.14
N THR A 152 -18.02 -3.41 0.33
CA THR A 152 -16.81 -3.00 -0.39
C THR A 152 -15.67 -2.74 0.58
N LYS A 153 -15.91 -1.92 1.61
CA LYS A 153 -14.94 -1.58 2.64
C LYS A 153 -14.36 -2.82 3.33
N LYS A 154 -15.21 -3.74 3.78
CA LYS A 154 -14.77 -4.99 4.44
C LYS A 154 -13.89 -5.85 3.54
N ALA A 155 -14.27 -6.00 2.28
CA ALA A 155 -13.49 -6.80 1.32
C ALA A 155 -12.11 -6.17 1.03
N TRP A 156 -12.06 -4.84 0.85
CA TRP A 156 -10.80 -4.12 0.63
C TRP A 156 -9.89 -4.11 1.86
N ILE A 157 -10.43 -3.94 3.07
CA ILE A 157 -9.67 -4.07 4.32
C ILE A 157 -9.05 -5.46 4.42
N LYS A 158 -9.83 -6.51 4.17
CA LYS A 158 -9.35 -7.89 4.20
C LYS A 158 -8.19 -8.12 3.23
N LEU A 159 -8.29 -7.62 1.99
CA LEU A 159 -7.22 -7.71 0.99
C LEU A 159 -5.95 -6.97 1.44
N PHE A 160 -6.10 -5.76 1.96
CA PHE A 160 -4.96 -4.99 2.45
C PHE A 160 -4.28 -5.65 3.65
N GLN A 161 -5.05 -6.21 4.60
CA GLN A 161 -4.50 -6.90 5.77
C GLN A 161 -3.65 -8.12 5.37
N ILE A 162 -4.03 -8.84 4.32
CA ILE A 162 -3.20 -9.94 3.78
C ILE A 162 -1.90 -9.38 3.21
N ILE A 163 -1.95 -8.31 2.42
CA ILE A 163 -0.75 -7.65 1.86
C ILE A 163 0.17 -7.19 2.99
N GLU A 164 -0.36 -6.43 3.94
CA GLU A 164 0.34 -5.93 5.11
C GLU A 164 1.01 -7.06 5.89
N TYR A 165 0.29 -8.14 6.17
CA TYR A 165 0.82 -9.27 6.92
C TYR A 165 2.03 -9.92 6.23
N GLN A 166 1.95 -10.16 4.93
CA GLN A 166 3.06 -10.79 4.19
C GLN A 166 4.28 -9.86 4.10
N MET A 167 4.06 -8.56 3.93
CA MET A 167 5.13 -7.55 4.01
C MET A 167 5.80 -7.55 5.39
N LYS A 168 5.01 -7.50 6.47
CA LYS A 168 5.53 -7.56 7.85
C LYS A 168 6.27 -8.87 8.14
N SER A 169 5.79 -9.99 7.60
CA SER A 169 6.49 -11.29 7.69
C SER A 169 7.89 -11.23 7.07
N GLY A 170 8.02 -10.62 5.89
CA GLY A 170 9.30 -10.35 5.24
C GLY A 170 10.23 -9.45 6.06
N MET A 171 9.68 -8.38 6.62
CA MET A 171 10.42 -7.44 7.48
C MET A 171 10.96 -8.12 8.74
N GLU A 172 10.16 -8.96 9.38
CA GLU A 172 10.59 -9.71 10.58
C GLU A 172 11.69 -10.72 10.27
N LYS A 173 11.74 -11.28 9.05
CA LYS A 173 12.88 -12.08 8.60
C LYS A 173 14.15 -11.22 8.52
N ALA A 174 14.09 -10.08 7.83
CA ALA A 174 15.24 -9.17 7.69
C ALA A 174 15.79 -8.72 9.05
N LYS A 175 14.90 -8.36 9.97
CA LYS A 175 15.23 -7.95 11.35
C LYS A 175 15.95 -9.05 12.14
N LYS A 176 15.54 -10.31 11.97
CA LYS A 176 16.21 -11.45 12.63
C LYS A 176 17.62 -11.68 12.08
N GLU A 177 17.79 -11.59 10.77
CA GLU A 177 19.10 -11.76 10.11
C GLU A 177 20.07 -10.64 10.48
N GLU A 178 19.60 -9.38 10.51
CA GLU A 178 20.39 -8.26 11.02
C GLU A 178 20.85 -8.50 12.46
N LYS A 179 19.93 -8.90 13.35
CA LYS A 179 20.27 -9.19 14.75
C LYS A 179 21.33 -10.30 14.88
N LEU A 180 21.23 -11.37 14.08
CA LEU A 180 22.21 -12.47 14.06
C LEU A 180 23.57 -12.03 13.53
N SER A 181 23.63 -11.08 12.60
CA SER A 181 24.90 -10.56 12.07
C SER A 181 25.66 -9.66 13.05
N LEU A 182 24.96 -9.14 14.07
CA LEU A 182 25.49 -8.24 15.10
C LEU A 182 25.88 -8.96 16.41
N THR A 183 25.63 -10.27 16.50
CA THR A 183 25.97 -11.13 17.65
C THR A 183 27.14 -12.03 17.32
#